data_AF-A0A351T3F4-F1
#
_entry.id   AF-A0A351T3F4-F1
#
_cell.length_a   1.000
_cell.length_b   1.000
_cell.length_c   1.000
_cell.angle_alpha   90.00
_cell.angle_beta   90.00
_cell.angle_gamma   90.00
#
_symmetry.space_group_name_H-M   'P 1'
#
loop_
_entity.id
_entity.type
_entity.pdbx_description
1 polymer ?
#
loop_
_entity_poly.entity_id
_entity_poly.type
_entity_poly.pdbx_seq_one_letter_code
_entity_poly.pdbx_strand_id
1 'polypeptide(L)'
;LAHLHLPDGRWVQGEMLHAGLARVYSFADNRARVAEMLLLEREARQAERGIWQLPYYAVRNAEMGAKDDRLARDIDSFQLVEGRIRKAARVGKYMYLNFGSDYRTDFTISVAKRYWRKFDAAQMTPAKLQGKHVRVRGWLTKRNGPMIEATHPEQIELLP
;
A
#
# COMPACT_ATOMS: atom_id res chain seq x y z
N LEU A 1 -0.53 -2.97 -18.47
CA LEU A 1 -1.98 -3.26 -18.41
C LEU A 1 -2.72 -2.33 -19.36
N ALA A 2 -3.97 -2.66 -19.71
CA ALA A 2 -4.84 -1.81 -20.53
C ALA A 2 -6.02 -1.28 -19.70
N HIS A 3 -6.64 -0.19 -20.16
CA HIS A 3 -7.87 0.39 -19.61
C HIS A 3 -9.02 0.17 -20.58
N LEU A 4 -10.14 -0.36 -20.09
CA LEU A 4 -11.29 -0.71 -20.91
C LEU A 4 -12.29 0.43 -20.89
N HIS A 5 -12.68 0.89 -22.08
CA HIS A 5 -13.71 1.89 -22.27
C HIS A 5 -14.85 1.31 -23.10
N LEU A 6 -16.09 1.57 -22.69
CA LEU A 6 -17.28 1.25 -23.48
C LEU A 6 -17.46 2.27 -24.62
N PRO A 7 -18.28 1.97 -25.64
CA PRO A 7 -18.53 2.90 -26.76
C PRO A 7 -19.07 4.27 -26.35
N ASP A 8 -19.72 4.37 -25.18
CA ASP A 8 -20.23 5.62 -24.59
C ASP A 8 -19.16 6.38 -23.77
N GLY A 9 -17.91 5.93 -23.78
CA GLY A 9 -16.79 6.56 -23.08
C GLY A 9 -16.64 6.17 -21.61
N ARG A 10 -17.54 5.35 -21.05
CA ARG A 10 -17.42 4.90 -19.64
C ARG A 10 -16.17 4.06 -19.44
N TRP A 11 -15.40 4.41 -18.41
CA TRP A 11 -14.19 3.70 -18.02
C TRP A 11 -14.53 2.57 -17.03
N VAL A 12 -14.46 1.31 -17.51
CA VAL A 12 -14.96 0.15 -16.77
C VAL A 12 -14.22 -0.06 -15.44
N GLN A 13 -12.88 0.04 -15.42
CA GLN A 13 -12.15 -0.12 -14.16
C GLN A 13 -12.47 1.01 -13.16
N GLY A 14 -12.71 2.23 -13.66
CA GLY A 14 -13.14 3.35 -12.83
C GLY A 14 -14.48 3.06 -12.17
N GLU A 15 -15.46 2.62 -12.95
CA GLU A 15 -16.80 2.25 -12.44
C GLU A 15 -16.74 1.11 -11.42
N MET A 16 -15.92 0.08 -11.66
CA MET A 16 -15.75 -1.02 -10.72
C MET A 16 -15.16 -0.55 -9.38
N LEU A 17 -14.18 0.36 -9.42
CA LEU A 17 -13.58 0.93 -8.22
C LEU A 17 -14.58 1.82 -7.48
N HIS A 18 -15.26 2.72 -8.19
CA HIS A 18 -16.28 3.60 -7.63
C HIS A 18 -17.43 2.82 -6.98
N ALA A 19 -17.87 1.72 -7.57
CA ALA A 19 -18.90 0.85 -7.01
C ALA A 19 -18.40 -0.04 -5.85
N GLY A 20 -17.10 -0.02 -5.52
CA GLY A 20 -16.52 -0.87 -4.47
C GLY A 20 -16.44 -2.35 -4.83
N LEU A 21 -16.27 -2.66 -6.11
CA LEU A 21 -16.21 -4.04 -6.62
C LEU A 21 -14.77 -4.53 -6.85
N ALA A 22 -13.77 -3.65 -6.71
CA ALA A 22 -12.37 -3.97 -6.95
C ALA A 22 -11.42 -3.24 -5.99
N ARG A 23 -10.19 -3.76 -5.89
CA ARG A 23 -9.04 -3.08 -5.26
C ARG A 23 -8.01 -2.72 -6.31
N VAL A 24 -7.25 -1.66 -6.06
CA VAL A 24 -6.18 -1.23 -6.94
C VAL A 24 -4.94 -2.07 -6.71
N TYR A 25 -4.57 -2.83 -7.75
CA TYR A 25 -3.28 -3.50 -7.86
C TYR A 25 -2.51 -2.92 -9.05
N SER A 26 -1.34 -2.34 -8.78
CA SER A 26 -0.56 -1.57 -9.75
C SER A 26 0.87 -2.10 -9.90
N PHE A 27 1.51 -1.75 -11.02
CA PHE A 27 2.85 -2.19 -11.38
C PHE A 27 3.75 -1.00 -11.67
N ALA A 28 5.05 -1.16 -11.40
CA ALA A 28 6.01 -0.07 -11.45
C ALA A 28 6.28 0.50 -12.85
N ASP A 29 5.86 -0.22 -13.91
CA ASP A 29 5.96 0.11 -15.33
C ASP A 29 4.65 0.63 -15.93
N ASN A 30 3.52 0.57 -15.21
CA ASN A 30 2.24 1.05 -15.68
C ASN A 30 1.47 1.84 -14.60
N ARG A 31 1.72 3.15 -14.55
CA ARG A 31 1.32 4.03 -13.43
C ARG A 31 0.34 5.15 -13.82
N ALA A 32 0.06 5.35 -15.12
CA ALA A 32 -0.57 6.57 -15.63
C ALA A 32 -1.93 6.92 -15.00
N ARG A 33 -2.76 5.91 -14.70
CA ARG A 33 -4.10 6.09 -14.12
C ARG A 33 -4.19 5.72 -12.64
N VAL A 34 -3.07 5.38 -12.00
CA VAL A 34 -3.09 4.86 -10.63
C VAL A 34 -3.66 5.91 -9.68
N ALA A 35 -3.23 7.17 -9.77
CA ALA A 35 -3.75 8.25 -8.92
C ALA A 35 -5.29 8.37 -8.98
N GLU A 36 -5.87 8.30 -10.18
CA GLU A 36 -7.31 8.35 -10.39
C GLU A 36 -8.01 7.11 -9.82
N MET A 37 -7.46 5.91 -10.06
CA MET A 37 -7.97 4.66 -9.48
C MET A 37 -7.96 4.69 -7.94
N LEU A 38 -6.91 5.24 -7.32
CA LEU A 38 -6.79 5.33 -5.87
C LEU A 38 -7.81 6.28 -5.25
N LEU A 39 -8.18 7.35 -5.95
CA LEU A 39 -9.22 8.26 -5.52
C LEU A 39 -10.58 7.55 -5.46
N LEU A 40 -10.95 6.86 -6.55
CA LEU A 40 -12.21 6.10 -6.64
C LEU A 40 -12.27 4.97 -5.60
N GLU A 41 -11.16 4.23 -5.43
CA GLU A 41 -11.04 3.20 -4.40
C GLU A 41 -11.23 3.76 -2.99
N ARG A 42 -10.65 4.94 -2.72
CA ARG A 42 -10.76 5.61 -1.41
C ARG A 42 -12.20 6.00 -1.11
N GLU A 43 -12.91 6.59 -2.07
CA GLU A 43 -14.31 6.98 -1.91
C GLU A 43 -15.19 5.76 -1.64
N ALA A 44 -15.02 4.68 -2.41
CA ALA A 44 -15.77 3.44 -2.21
C ALA A 44 -15.48 2.82 -0.84
N ARG A 45 -14.22 2.86 -0.38
CA ARG A 45 -13.84 2.34 0.93
C ARG A 45 -14.39 3.17 2.08
N GLN A 46 -14.36 4.51 1.98
CA GLN A 46 -14.93 5.41 3.00
C GLN A 46 -16.45 5.28 3.10
N ALA A 47 -17.11 5.00 1.98
CA ALA A 47 -18.55 4.75 1.93
C ALA A 47 -18.92 3.27 2.18
N GLU A 48 -17.97 2.43 2.59
CA GLU A 48 -18.16 1.00 2.86
C GLU A 48 -18.95 0.29 1.74
N ARG A 49 -18.61 0.53 0.46
CA ARG A 49 -19.32 -0.07 -0.68
C ARG A 49 -18.79 -1.45 -1.01
N GLY A 50 -19.69 -2.38 -1.33
CA GLY A 50 -19.33 -3.67 -1.93
C GLY A 50 -18.34 -4.46 -1.08
N ILE A 51 -17.18 -4.78 -1.65
CA ILE A 51 -16.16 -5.61 -1.00
C ILE A 51 -15.66 -5.00 0.32
N TRP A 52 -15.75 -3.68 0.49
CA TRP A 52 -15.25 -2.96 1.66
C TRP A 52 -16.05 -3.24 2.95
N GLN A 53 -17.24 -3.85 2.86
CA GLN A 53 -18.01 -4.31 4.02
C GLN A 53 -17.50 -5.66 4.56
N LEU A 54 -16.72 -6.39 3.76
CA LEU A 54 -16.30 -7.74 4.11
C LEU A 54 -14.99 -7.68 4.92
N PRO A 55 -14.90 -8.40 6.06
CA PRO A 55 -13.70 -8.39 6.91
C PRO A 55 -12.40 -8.76 6.18
N TYR A 56 -12.50 -9.61 5.15
CA TYR A 56 -11.37 -9.99 4.32
C TYR A 56 -10.65 -8.77 3.70
N TYR A 57 -11.40 -7.73 3.31
CA TYR A 57 -10.87 -6.53 2.66
C TYR A 57 -10.61 -5.36 3.61
N ALA A 58 -10.85 -5.52 4.91
CA ALA A 58 -10.60 -4.47 5.90
C ALA A 58 -9.14 -4.02 5.88
N VAL A 59 -8.89 -2.73 6.14
CA VAL A 59 -7.50 -2.24 6.21
C VAL A 59 -6.85 -2.72 7.50
N ARG A 60 -5.62 -3.25 7.40
CA ARG A 60 -4.89 -3.77 8.55
C ARG A 60 -4.12 -2.64 9.24
N ASN A 61 -4.00 -2.72 10.57
CA ASN A 61 -3.22 -1.78 11.35
C ASN A 61 -1.82 -2.36 11.64
N ALA A 62 -0.77 -1.67 11.19
CA ALA A 62 0.63 -2.04 11.37
C ALA A 62 1.06 -2.08 12.84
N GLU A 63 0.49 -1.21 13.69
CA GLU A 63 0.85 -1.08 15.11
C GLU A 63 0.26 -2.20 15.98
N MET A 64 -0.76 -2.88 15.46
CA MET A 64 -1.33 -4.07 16.12
C MET A 64 -0.49 -5.32 15.89
N GLY A 65 0.39 -5.36 14.88
CA GLY A 65 1.12 -6.55 14.46
C GLY A 65 2.03 -7.19 15.52
N ALA A 66 2.57 -6.41 16.47
CA ALA A 66 3.35 -6.96 17.58
C ALA A 66 2.50 -7.55 18.71
N LYS A 67 1.22 -7.16 18.81
CA LYS A 67 0.30 -7.58 19.88
C LYS A 67 -0.79 -8.54 19.40
N ASP A 68 -1.01 -8.61 18.09
CA ASP A 68 -2.10 -9.33 17.46
C ASP A 68 -1.59 -10.00 16.16
N ASP A 69 -1.65 -11.33 16.14
CA ASP A 69 -1.08 -12.21 15.10
C ASP A 69 -1.82 -12.10 13.74
N ARG A 70 -2.71 -11.11 13.57
CA ARG A 70 -3.52 -10.91 12.35
C ARG A 70 -2.68 -10.73 11.11
N LEU A 71 -1.63 -9.91 11.15
CA LEU A 71 -0.74 -9.74 9.99
C LEU A 71 0.00 -11.03 9.64
N ALA A 72 0.31 -11.88 10.62
CA ALA A 72 0.91 -13.18 10.36
C ALA A 72 -0.08 -14.15 9.68
N ARG A 73 -1.38 -14.04 9.97
CA ARG A 73 -2.43 -14.84 9.32
C ARG A 73 -2.72 -14.41 7.88
N ASP A 74 -2.45 -13.14 7.55
CA ASP A 74 -2.64 -12.60 6.20
C ASP A 74 -1.36 -12.71 5.31
N ILE A 75 -0.32 -13.43 5.75
CA ILE A 75 0.87 -13.67 4.93
C ILE A 75 0.49 -14.39 3.64
N ASP A 76 1.21 -14.08 2.56
CA ASP A 76 0.97 -14.57 1.20
C ASP A 76 -0.38 -14.15 0.62
N SER A 77 -0.85 -12.95 1.00
CA SER A 77 -2.04 -12.33 0.45
C SER A 77 -1.84 -10.85 0.13
N PHE A 78 -2.69 -10.29 -0.72
CA PHE A 78 -2.67 -8.86 -1.05
C PHE A 78 -3.44 -8.05 -0.01
N GLN A 79 -2.72 -7.16 0.68
CA GLN A 79 -3.24 -6.40 1.82
C GLN A 79 -3.03 -4.89 1.68
N LEU A 80 -3.91 -4.15 2.34
CA LEU A 80 -3.73 -2.74 2.66
C LEU A 80 -3.36 -2.66 4.14
N VAL A 81 -2.26 -1.98 4.44
CA VAL A 81 -1.76 -1.82 5.81
C VAL A 81 -1.56 -0.33 6.10
N GLU A 82 -2.12 0.14 7.20
CA GLU A 82 -2.01 1.51 7.69
C GLU A 82 -1.18 1.59 8.96
N GLY A 83 -0.48 2.70 9.15
CA GLY A 83 0.14 3.01 10.42
C GLY A 83 1.13 4.17 10.33
N ARG A 84 1.77 4.49 11.45
CA ARG A 84 2.80 5.52 11.51
C ARG A 84 4.19 4.93 11.31
N ILE A 85 4.95 5.49 10.38
CA ILE A 85 6.35 5.15 10.18
C ILE A 85 7.16 5.70 11.38
N ARG A 86 7.70 4.82 12.22
CA ARG A 86 8.53 5.22 13.36
C ARG A 86 9.96 5.55 12.97
N LYS A 87 10.53 4.73 12.07
CA LYS A 87 11.90 4.91 11.60
C LYS A 87 11.97 4.66 10.11
N ALA A 88 12.61 5.57 9.39
CA ALA A 88 12.88 5.41 7.97
C ALA A 88 14.38 5.56 7.72
N ALA A 89 14.99 4.58 7.05
CA ALA A 89 16.42 4.63 6.76
C ALA A 89 16.78 3.84 5.50
N ARG A 90 17.82 4.29 4.79
CA ARG A 90 18.49 3.51 3.75
C ARG A 90 19.62 2.71 4.38
N VAL A 91 19.58 1.39 4.26
CA VAL A 91 20.56 0.46 4.79
C VAL A 91 20.94 -0.55 3.70
N GLY A 92 22.21 -0.55 3.30
CA GLY A 92 22.71 -1.40 2.22
C GLY A 92 21.94 -1.19 0.91
N LYS A 93 21.25 -2.23 0.45
CA LYS A 93 20.49 -2.23 -0.83
C LYS A 93 19.00 -1.88 -0.65
N TYR A 94 18.56 -1.48 0.54
CA TYR A 94 17.14 -1.25 0.83
C TYR A 94 16.90 0.05 1.59
N MET A 95 15.76 0.67 1.33
CA MET A 95 15.14 1.64 2.23
C MET A 95 14.09 0.90 3.04
N TYR A 96 14.16 0.99 4.37
CA TYR A 96 13.21 0.39 5.29
C TYR A 96 12.38 1.48 5.95
N LEU A 97 11.07 1.26 6.01
CA LEU A 97 10.11 2.06 6.77
C LEU A 97 9.50 1.14 7.83
N ASN A 98 9.92 1.32 9.07
CA ASN A 98 9.58 0.45 10.19
C ASN A 98 8.46 1.06 11.03
N PHE A 99 7.50 0.24 11.44
CA PHE A 99 6.29 0.68 12.17
C PHE A 99 6.36 0.40 13.68
N GLY A 100 7.34 -0.39 14.13
CA GLY A 100 7.63 -0.64 15.54
C GLY A 100 9.13 -0.64 15.84
N SER A 101 9.48 -1.09 17.04
CA SER A 101 10.86 -1.10 17.54
C SER A 101 11.64 -2.36 17.17
N ASP A 102 10.95 -3.48 16.93
CA ASP A 102 11.56 -4.76 16.57
C ASP A 102 11.12 -5.20 15.17
N TYR A 103 11.98 -4.93 14.18
CA TYR A 103 11.76 -5.31 12.78
C TYR A 103 11.61 -6.82 12.54
N ARG A 104 11.92 -7.67 13.54
CA ARG A 104 11.73 -9.12 13.42
C ARG A 104 10.28 -9.55 13.59
N THR A 105 9.47 -8.73 14.24
CA THR A 105 8.07 -9.03 14.57
C THR A 105 7.13 -7.98 13.99
N ASP A 106 7.58 -6.73 13.94
CA ASP A 106 6.81 -5.59 13.45
C ASP A 106 6.69 -5.55 11.92
N PHE A 107 5.60 -4.93 11.46
CA PHE A 107 5.40 -4.65 10.05
C PHE A 107 6.48 -3.70 9.51
N THR A 108 6.95 -3.99 8.29
CA THR A 108 7.95 -3.19 7.59
C THR A 108 7.58 -2.99 6.12
N ILE A 109 7.79 -1.78 5.60
CA ILE A 109 7.85 -1.55 4.15
C ILE A 109 9.31 -1.54 3.73
N SER A 110 9.64 -2.28 2.68
CA SER A 110 10.97 -2.22 2.06
C SER A 110 10.90 -1.66 0.64
N VAL A 111 11.95 -0.94 0.23
CA VAL A 111 12.13 -0.46 -1.13
C VAL A 111 13.55 -0.75 -1.59
N ALA A 112 13.70 -1.61 -2.58
CA ALA A 112 15.01 -1.93 -3.14
C ALA A 112 15.68 -0.69 -3.79
N LYS A 113 17.02 -0.63 -3.74
CA LYS A 113 17.84 0.48 -4.26
C LYS A 113 17.51 0.88 -5.69
N ARG A 114 17.18 -0.10 -6.55
CA ARG A 114 16.78 0.12 -7.95
C ARG A 114 15.53 1.00 -8.11
N TYR A 115 14.69 1.11 -7.08
CA TYR A 115 13.47 1.92 -7.09
C TYR A 115 13.61 3.27 -6.41
N TRP A 116 14.71 3.54 -5.69
CA TRP A 116 14.87 4.78 -4.91
C TRP A 116 14.66 6.04 -5.74
N ARG A 117 15.16 6.08 -6.97
CA ARG A 117 14.98 7.23 -7.88
C ARG A 117 13.49 7.55 -8.12
N LYS A 118 12.62 6.55 -8.20
CA LYS A 118 11.17 6.75 -8.37
C LYS A 118 10.52 7.37 -7.13
N PHE A 119 10.93 6.90 -5.94
CA PHE A 119 10.43 7.45 -4.67
C PHE A 119 10.98 8.86 -4.41
N ASP A 120 12.26 9.11 -4.71
CA ASP A 120 12.87 10.43 -4.55
C ASP A 120 12.21 11.47 -5.46
N ALA A 121 11.92 11.11 -6.71
CA ALA A 121 11.16 11.98 -7.63
C ALA A 121 9.76 12.32 -7.09
N ALA A 122 9.13 11.39 -6.37
CA ALA A 122 7.85 11.61 -5.69
C ALA A 122 7.99 12.23 -4.28
N GLN A 123 9.17 12.73 -3.92
CA GLN A 123 9.47 13.33 -2.62
C GLN A 123 9.25 12.37 -1.42
N MET A 124 9.34 11.06 -1.65
CA MET A 124 9.20 10.00 -0.64
C MET A 124 10.57 9.52 -0.14
N THR A 125 11.38 10.44 0.36
CA THR A 125 12.68 10.13 0.99
C THR A 125 12.49 9.66 2.44
N PRO A 126 13.46 8.97 3.07
CA PRO A 126 13.36 8.58 4.47
C PRO A 126 13.04 9.76 5.40
N ALA A 127 13.72 10.89 5.22
CA ALA A 127 13.52 12.09 6.02
C ALA A 127 12.09 12.67 5.91
N LYS A 128 11.47 12.56 4.72
CA LYS A 128 10.10 13.05 4.49
C LYS A 128 9.01 12.08 4.96
N LEU A 129 9.32 10.78 4.98
CA LEU A 129 8.39 9.73 5.38
C LEU A 129 8.40 9.43 6.88
N GLN A 130 9.53 9.65 7.57
CA GLN A 130 9.60 9.36 9.00
C GLN A 130 8.57 10.18 9.77
N GLY A 131 7.84 9.50 10.65
CA GLY A 131 6.79 10.09 11.47
C GLY A 131 5.46 10.31 10.74
N LYS A 132 5.36 10.04 9.43
CA LYS A 132 4.10 10.16 8.68
C LYS A 132 3.21 8.94 8.92
N HIS A 133 1.89 9.20 8.91
CA HIS A 133 0.89 8.15 8.81
C HIS A 133 0.71 7.80 7.33
N VAL A 134 0.79 6.51 7.01
CA VAL A 134 0.70 6.05 5.62
C VAL A 134 -0.22 4.85 5.50
N ARG A 135 -0.77 4.65 4.30
CA ARG A 135 -1.34 3.38 3.85
C ARG A 135 -0.45 2.79 2.78
N VAL A 136 -0.07 1.54 2.93
CA VAL A 136 0.65 0.79 1.88
C VAL A 136 -0.21 -0.34 1.34
N ARG A 137 -0.10 -0.61 0.03
CA ARG A 137 -0.75 -1.74 -0.66
C ARG A 137 0.28 -2.65 -1.30
N GLY A 138 0.12 -3.96 -1.12
CA GLY A 138 1.04 -4.95 -1.68
C GLY A 138 0.80 -6.37 -1.18
N TRP A 139 1.57 -7.31 -1.73
CA TRP A 139 1.64 -8.66 -1.21
C TRP A 139 2.38 -8.66 0.12
N LEU A 140 1.70 -9.14 1.17
CA LEU A 140 2.26 -9.29 2.49
C LEU A 140 3.06 -10.59 2.53
N THR A 141 4.34 -10.50 2.90
CA THR A 141 5.28 -11.63 2.92
C THR A 141 5.95 -11.72 4.28
N LYS A 142 6.54 -12.87 4.62
CA LYS A 142 7.34 -13.03 5.84
C LYS A 142 8.83 -12.91 5.54
N ARG A 143 9.46 -11.81 5.96
CA ARG A 143 10.92 -11.60 5.88
C ARG A 143 11.42 -10.92 7.15
N ASN A 144 11.93 -11.72 8.08
CA ASN A 144 12.00 -11.40 9.51
C ASN A 144 10.57 -11.27 10.09
N GLY A 145 9.94 -10.11 9.93
CA GLY A 145 8.52 -9.87 10.24
C GLY A 145 7.61 -9.77 9.00
N PRO A 146 6.33 -9.40 9.17
CA PRO A 146 5.43 -9.09 8.06
C PRO A 146 5.96 -7.91 7.23
N MET A 147 6.03 -8.08 5.91
CA MET A 147 6.67 -7.11 5.02
C MET A 147 5.92 -6.93 3.72
N ILE A 148 5.85 -5.68 3.25
CA ILE A 148 5.50 -5.35 1.86
C ILE A 148 6.73 -4.73 1.17
N GLU A 149 7.14 -5.28 0.02
CA GLU A 149 8.09 -4.61 -0.86
C GLU A 149 7.34 -3.62 -1.78
N ALA A 150 7.66 -2.34 -1.65
CA ALA A 150 7.14 -1.30 -2.52
C ALA A 150 8.14 -1.01 -3.66
N THR A 151 7.62 -1.02 -4.88
CA THR A 151 8.37 -0.92 -6.13
C THR A 151 8.14 0.40 -6.87
N HIS A 152 7.08 1.12 -6.49
CA HIS A 152 6.71 2.42 -7.02
C HIS A 152 5.92 3.21 -5.95
N PRO A 153 5.96 4.56 -5.99
CA PRO A 153 5.46 5.40 -4.91
C PRO A 153 3.95 5.30 -4.69
N GLU A 154 3.13 5.00 -5.70
CA GLU A 154 1.67 4.91 -5.58
C GLU A 154 1.20 3.72 -4.73
N GLN A 155 2.10 2.79 -4.40
CA GLN A 155 1.82 1.79 -3.38
C GLN A 155 1.71 2.40 -1.98
N ILE A 156 2.25 3.60 -1.74
CA ILE A 156 2.25 4.29 -0.45
C ILE A 156 1.43 5.58 -0.58
N GLU A 157 0.31 5.66 0.11
CA GLU A 157 -0.47 6.89 0.27
C GLU A 157 -0.11 7.56 1.60
N LEU A 158 0.16 8.86 1.57
CA LEU A 158 0.23 9.66 2.78
C LEU A 158 -1.20 9.90 3.28
N LEU A 159 -1.42 9.65 4.57
CA LEU A 159 -2.68 9.92 5.25
C LEU A 159 -2.59 11.26 6.00
N PRO A 160 -3.72 11.98 6.16
CA PRO A 160 -3.79 13.23 6.91
C PRO A 160 -3.39 13.05 8.38
#